data_AF-A0ABD5W885-F1
#
_entry.id   AF-A0ABD5W885-F1
#
_cell.length_a   1.000
_cell.length_b   1.000
_cell.length_c   1.000
_cell.angle_alpha   90.00
_cell.angle_beta   90.00
_cell.angle_gamma   90.00
#
_symmetry.space_group_name_H-M   'P 1'
#
loop_
_entity.id
_entity.type
_entity.pdbx_description
1 polymer ?
#
loop_
_entity_poly.entity_id
_entity_poly.type
_entity_poly.pdbx_seq_one_letter_code
_entity_poly.pdbx_strand_id
1 'polypeptide(L)'
;MVRWLAIGLIVIIGLVGCAAVPFGEPTAQKKPAPVMLVNNASQPETFTVGVVEESANLTVHRQDGDIANYAPGPGSTTIYTTSNNKFVKIEFPESATLHGEYTLQPGEEKLINVSGVAPDEAIVVLVYDEEDGTYRAIKSLSCGGAILGYRVTSQAGGPDDWTMSTHSCSH
;
A
#
# COMPACT_ATOMS: atom_id res chain seq x y z
N MET A 1 -14.02 20.63 81.09
CA MET A 1 -14.89 20.44 79.91
C MET A 1 -14.04 20.45 78.66
N VAL A 2 -14.47 19.67 77.69
CA VAL A 2 -13.74 19.07 76.56
C VAL A 2 -13.09 20.08 75.60
N ARG A 3 -11.80 19.84 75.29
CA ARG A 3 -11.03 20.45 74.21
C ARG A 3 -11.55 19.91 72.87
N TRP A 4 -11.99 20.80 71.97
CA TRP A 4 -12.33 20.42 70.60
C TRP A 4 -11.20 20.79 69.65
N LEU A 5 -10.62 19.73 69.06
CA LEU A 5 -9.81 19.72 67.86
C LEU A 5 -10.65 20.12 66.64
N ALA A 6 -10.09 20.92 65.74
CA ALA A 6 -10.42 20.85 64.32
C ALA A 6 -9.20 21.32 63.51
N ILE A 7 -8.33 20.36 63.22
CA ILE A 7 -7.23 20.47 62.27
C ILE A 7 -7.85 20.54 60.87
N GLY A 8 -7.76 21.70 60.23
CA GLY A 8 -8.18 21.90 58.85
C GLY A 8 -7.22 21.19 57.89
N LEU A 9 -7.55 19.95 57.54
CA LEU A 9 -6.88 19.17 56.51
C LEU A 9 -7.27 19.74 55.13
N ILE A 10 -6.44 20.62 54.58
CA ILE A 10 -6.58 21.09 53.19
C ILE A 10 -6.15 19.94 52.28
N VAL A 11 -7.12 19.16 51.81
CA VAL A 11 -6.92 18.15 50.77
C VAL A 11 -6.87 18.88 49.42
N ILE A 12 -5.66 19.14 48.93
CA ILE A 12 -5.44 19.60 47.55
C ILE A 12 -5.65 18.38 46.65
N ILE A 13 -6.84 18.27 46.07
CA ILE A 13 -7.15 17.29 45.01
C ILE A 13 -6.43 17.78 43.75
N GLY A 14 -5.25 17.21 43.49
CA GLY A 14 -4.59 17.31 42.20
C GLY A 14 -5.41 16.58 41.15
N LEU A 15 -6.30 17.30 40.48
CA LEU A 15 -6.89 16.88 39.21
C LEU A 15 -5.75 16.86 38.18
N VAL A 16 -5.05 15.73 38.09
CA VAL A 16 -4.24 15.40 36.92
C VAL A 16 -5.24 15.20 35.79
N GLY A 17 -5.60 16.31 35.14
CA GLY A 17 -6.35 16.26 33.88
C GLY A 17 -5.51 15.42 32.93
N CYS A 18 -5.99 14.21 32.64
CA CYS A 18 -5.64 13.56 31.38
C CYS A 18 -6.12 14.52 30.30
N ALA A 19 -5.22 15.38 29.82
CA ALA A 19 -5.35 15.93 28.50
C ALA A 19 -5.33 14.71 27.57
N ALA A 20 -6.53 14.24 27.20
CA ALA A 20 -6.68 13.38 26.05
C ALA A 20 -6.10 14.18 24.89
N VAL A 21 -4.83 13.90 24.57
CA VAL A 21 -4.21 14.42 23.37
C VAL A 21 -5.15 13.96 22.26
N PRO A 22 -5.73 14.88 21.47
CA PRO A 22 -6.50 14.47 20.32
C PRO A 22 -5.50 13.68 19.48
N PHE A 23 -5.68 12.36 19.41
CA PHE A 23 -5.01 11.54 18.41
C PHE A 23 -5.39 12.20 17.10
N GLY A 24 -4.44 12.94 16.52
CA GLY A 24 -4.67 13.73 15.32
C GLY A 24 -5.27 12.80 14.29
N GLU A 25 -6.37 13.21 13.68
CA GLU A 25 -6.92 12.52 12.52
C GLU A 25 -5.76 12.25 11.56
N PRO A 26 -5.61 11.04 11.04
CA PRO A 26 -4.51 10.72 10.14
C PRO A 26 -4.58 11.71 8.98
N THR A 27 -3.54 12.54 8.87
CA THR A 27 -3.56 13.67 7.93
C THR A 27 -3.60 13.11 6.53
N ALA A 28 -4.74 13.26 5.86
CA ALA A 28 -4.91 12.88 4.47
C ALA A 28 -3.77 13.44 3.61
N GLN A 29 -3.42 12.70 2.57
CA GLN A 29 -2.31 13.06 1.69
C GLN A 29 -2.58 14.39 0.97
N LYS A 30 -1.84 15.45 1.35
CA LYS A 30 -2.01 16.80 0.80
C LYS A 30 -1.47 16.99 -0.63
N LYS A 31 -0.52 16.15 -1.04
CA LYS A 31 0.14 16.20 -2.35
C LYS A 31 0.08 14.82 -3.00
N PRO A 32 -0.10 14.70 -4.31
CA PRO A 32 -0.10 13.39 -4.98
C PRO A 32 1.13 12.54 -4.61
N ALA A 33 0.91 11.25 -4.38
CA ALA A 33 1.97 10.27 -4.18
C ALA A 33 2.74 10.07 -5.50
N PRO A 34 4.06 10.31 -5.53
CA PRO A 34 4.85 9.99 -6.71
C PRO A 34 5.10 8.47 -6.77
N VAL A 35 4.69 7.84 -7.87
CA VAL A 35 4.93 6.42 -8.16
C VAL A 35 5.82 6.31 -9.39
N MET A 36 6.97 5.66 -9.24
CA MET A 36 7.93 5.42 -10.31
C MET A 36 7.87 3.95 -10.72
N LEU A 37 7.50 3.71 -11.97
CA LEU A 37 7.48 2.40 -12.60
C LEU A 37 8.75 2.25 -13.43
N VAL A 38 9.44 1.12 -13.29
CA VAL A 38 10.70 0.87 -13.99
C VAL A 38 10.66 -0.54 -14.55
N ASN A 39 10.84 -0.67 -15.86
CA ASN A 39 10.99 -1.97 -16.51
C ASN A 39 12.46 -2.22 -16.82
N ASN A 40 13.15 -2.99 -15.97
CA ASN A 40 14.47 -3.53 -16.28
C ASN A 40 14.40 -4.99 -16.79
N ALA A 41 13.19 -5.52 -17.05
CA ALA A 41 13.01 -6.84 -17.66
C ALA A 41 13.49 -6.84 -19.12
N SER A 42 13.69 -8.04 -19.68
CA SER A 42 14.09 -8.23 -21.08
C SER A 42 12.94 -8.03 -22.08
N GLN A 43 11.70 -8.02 -21.60
CA GLN A 43 10.49 -7.90 -22.40
C GLN A 43 9.61 -6.74 -21.95
N PRO A 44 8.66 -6.30 -22.81
CA PRO A 44 7.67 -5.32 -22.41
C PRO A 44 6.81 -5.85 -21.26
N GLU A 45 6.53 -4.98 -20.30
CA GLU A 45 5.64 -5.27 -19.18
C GLU A 45 4.61 -4.16 -19.01
N THR A 46 3.42 -4.54 -18.59
CA THR A 46 2.32 -3.63 -18.33
C THR A 46 2.11 -3.46 -16.83
N PHE A 47 2.14 -2.20 -16.41
CA PHE A 47 1.94 -1.80 -15.02
C PHE A 47 0.55 -1.18 -14.88
N THR A 48 -0.36 -1.86 -14.19
CA THR A 48 -1.68 -1.31 -13.84
C THR A 48 -1.62 -0.72 -12.44
N VAL A 49 -1.96 0.56 -12.29
CA VAL A 49 -1.89 1.28 -11.02
C VAL A 49 -3.28 1.67 -10.55
N GLY A 50 -3.62 1.29 -9.32
CA GLY A 50 -4.87 1.64 -8.67
C GLY A 50 -4.68 1.96 -7.19
N VAL A 51 -5.71 2.56 -6.60
CA VAL A 51 -5.83 2.80 -5.17
C VAL A 51 -7.02 1.99 -4.66
N VAL A 52 -6.83 1.29 -3.55
CA VAL A 52 -7.87 0.45 -2.90
C VAL A 52 -7.81 0.63 -1.39
N GLU A 53 -8.93 0.50 -0.70
CA GLU A 53 -8.94 0.42 0.77
C GLU A 53 -8.11 -0.79 1.24
N GLU A 54 -7.38 -0.66 2.36
CA GLU A 54 -6.53 -1.75 2.92
C GLU A 54 -7.32 -3.05 3.16
N SER A 55 -8.62 -2.97 3.44
CA SER A 55 -9.47 -4.14 3.70
C SER A 55 -10.20 -4.66 2.46
N ALA A 56 -10.11 -3.96 1.32
CA ALA A 56 -10.80 -4.34 0.10
C ALA A 56 -10.01 -5.42 -0.65
N ASN A 57 -10.71 -6.50 -1.01
CA ASN A 57 -10.08 -7.65 -1.64
C ASN A 57 -9.93 -7.46 -3.15
N LEU A 58 -8.70 -7.63 -3.63
CA LEU A 58 -8.41 -8.00 -5.01
C LEU A 58 -8.80 -9.46 -5.22
N THR A 59 -9.45 -9.77 -6.34
CA THR A 59 -9.75 -11.15 -6.73
C THR A 59 -8.69 -11.65 -7.70
N VAL A 60 -7.98 -12.72 -7.34
CA VAL A 60 -6.88 -13.30 -8.12
C VAL A 60 -7.33 -14.65 -8.68
N HIS A 61 -7.38 -14.74 -10.00
CA HIS A 61 -7.65 -15.98 -10.72
C HIS A 61 -6.33 -16.63 -11.11
N ARG A 62 -6.19 -17.91 -10.78
CA ARG A 62 -4.99 -18.70 -11.01
C ARG A 62 -5.19 -19.65 -12.18
N GLN A 63 -4.08 -20.09 -12.78
CA GLN A 63 -4.09 -20.95 -13.97
C GLN A 63 -4.77 -22.32 -13.73
N ASP A 64 -4.77 -22.82 -12.50
CA ASP A 64 -5.45 -24.06 -12.10
C ASP A 64 -6.97 -23.89 -11.87
N GLY A 65 -7.48 -22.67 -12.03
CA GLY A 65 -8.88 -22.31 -11.77
C GLY A 65 -9.17 -21.92 -10.32
N ASP A 66 -8.17 -21.94 -9.43
CA ASP A 66 -8.32 -21.44 -8.06
C ASP A 66 -8.55 -19.92 -8.06
N ILE A 67 -9.39 -19.48 -7.13
CA ILE A 67 -9.72 -18.07 -6.94
C ILE A 67 -9.35 -17.69 -5.52
N ALA A 68 -8.39 -16.77 -5.39
CA ALA A 68 -7.93 -16.27 -4.11
C ALA A 68 -8.30 -14.79 -3.94
N ASN A 69 -8.58 -14.40 -2.70
CA ASN A 69 -8.77 -13.00 -2.34
C ASN A 69 -7.50 -12.47 -1.67
N TYR A 70 -7.09 -11.27 -2.05
CA TYR A 70 -5.96 -10.58 -1.45
C TYR A 70 -6.34 -9.17 -1.02
N ALA A 71 -6.24 -8.90 0.28
CA ALA A 71 -6.41 -7.56 0.84
C ALA A 71 -5.02 -6.93 1.10
N PRO A 72 -4.74 -5.73 0.57
CA PRO A 72 -3.49 -5.03 0.85
C PRO A 72 -3.36 -4.63 2.32
N GLY A 73 -2.39 -5.21 3.03
CA GLY A 73 -2.10 -4.81 4.41
C GLY A 73 -1.31 -3.50 4.54
N PRO A 74 -1.13 -3.01 5.79
CA PRO A 74 -0.29 -1.85 6.07
C PRO A 74 1.17 -2.11 5.71
N GLY A 75 1.87 -1.06 5.27
CA GLY A 75 3.26 -1.13 4.83
C GLY A 75 3.37 -1.57 3.36
N SER A 76 4.52 -2.13 2.98
CA SER A 76 4.77 -2.60 1.62
C SER A 76 4.72 -4.12 1.55
N THR A 77 3.89 -4.64 0.64
CA THR A 77 3.75 -6.07 0.40
C THR A 77 4.04 -6.39 -1.06
N THR A 78 4.60 -7.57 -1.30
CA THR A 78 4.69 -8.14 -2.64
C THR A 78 4.21 -9.57 -2.62
N ILE A 79 3.35 -9.90 -3.59
CA ILE A 79 2.96 -11.26 -3.91
C ILE A 79 3.45 -11.56 -5.30
N TYR A 80 4.19 -12.65 -5.45
CA TYR A 80 4.69 -13.12 -6.73
C TYR A 80 3.87 -14.28 -7.22
N THR A 81 3.77 -14.37 -8.53
CA THR A 81 3.38 -15.61 -9.18
C THR A 81 4.49 -16.64 -9.05
N THR A 82 4.15 -17.93 -9.06
CA THR A 82 5.15 -19.01 -9.06
C THR A 82 4.94 -19.90 -10.28
N SER A 83 5.94 -20.71 -10.62
CA SER A 83 5.89 -21.62 -11.77
C SER A 83 4.67 -22.56 -11.77
N ASN A 84 4.16 -22.93 -10.58
CA ASN A 84 2.99 -23.80 -10.43
C ASN A 84 1.70 -23.03 -10.13
N ASN A 85 1.76 -21.70 -10.01
CA ASN A 85 0.62 -20.88 -9.59
C ASN A 85 0.63 -19.53 -10.32
N LYS A 86 0.45 -19.61 -11.65
CA LYS A 86 0.39 -18.44 -12.52
C LYS A 86 -0.87 -17.62 -12.28
N PHE A 87 -0.73 -16.31 -12.14
CA PHE A 87 -1.87 -15.39 -12.04
C PHE A 87 -2.34 -15.02 -13.45
N VAL A 88 -3.56 -15.42 -13.81
CA VAL A 88 -4.09 -15.22 -15.18
C VAL A 88 -5.02 -14.02 -15.28
N LYS A 89 -5.67 -13.64 -14.18
CA LYS A 89 -6.53 -12.46 -14.10
C LYS A 89 -6.51 -11.91 -12.69
N ILE A 90 -6.46 -10.59 -12.56
CA ILE A 90 -6.60 -9.90 -11.28
C ILE A 90 -7.68 -8.84 -11.44
N GLU A 91 -8.68 -8.88 -10.56
CA GLU A 91 -9.78 -7.93 -10.55
C GLU A 91 -9.66 -7.04 -9.33
N PHE A 92 -9.68 -5.73 -9.59
CA PHE A 92 -9.81 -4.73 -8.55
C PHE A 92 -11.23 -4.77 -7.95
N PRO A 93 -11.37 -4.48 -6.64
CA PRO A 93 -12.68 -4.28 -6.05
C PRO A 93 -13.40 -3.09 -6.70
N GLU A 94 -14.72 -3.05 -6.66
CA GLU A 94 -15.51 -1.96 -7.27
C GLU A 94 -15.21 -0.57 -6.67
N SER A 95 -14.76 -0.53 -5.40
CA SER A 95 -14.32 0.69 -4.73
C SER A 95 -12.96 1.21 -5.21
N ALA A 96 -12.23 0.44 -6.02
CA ALA A 96 -10.91 0.83 -6.48
C ALA A 96 -10.96 2.06 -7.40
N THR A 97 -10.02 2.98 -7.19
CA THR A 97 -9.76 4.07 -8.12
C THR A 97 -8.58 3.72 -9.01
N LEU A 98 -8.83 3.47 -10.31
CA LEU A 98 -7.77 3.19 -11.28
C LEU A 98 -7.11 4.49 -11.77
N HIS A 99 -5.79 4.54 -11.72
CA HIS A 99 -5.00 5.69 -12.18
C HIS A 99 -4.45 5.50 -13.59
N GLY A 100 -4.29 4.26 -14.04
CA GLY A 100 -3.95 3.96 -15.42
C GLY A 100 -3.25 2.63 -15.60
N GLU A 101 -3.01 2.32 -16.86
CA GLU A 101 -2.26 1.16 -17.32
C GLU A 101 -1.15 1.64 -18.23
N TYR A 102 0.07 1.15 -17.97
CA TYR A 102 1.29 1.64 -18.63
C TYR A 102 2.14 0.47 -19.08
N THR A 103 2.17 0.23 -20.38
CA THR A 103 3.13 -0.70 -21.00
C THR A 103 4.47 0.00 -21.18
N LEU A 104 5.53 -0.54 -20.58
CA LEU A 104 6.89 -0.01 -20.66
C LEU A 104 7.79 -0.99 -21.42
N GLN A 105 8.59 -0.48 -22.34
CA GLN A 105 9.63 -1.25 -23.02
C GLN A 105 10.82 -1.53 -22.07
N PRO A 106 11.66 -2.53 -22.38
CA PRO A 106 12.90 -2.78 -21.64
C PRO A 106 13.76 -1.50 -21.49
N GLY A 107 14.13 -1.19 -20.25
CA GLY A 107 14.90 -0.02 -19.86
C GLY A 107 14.10 1.27 -19.68
N GLU A 108 12.79 1.27 -19.94
CA GLU A 108 11.94 2.44 -19.75
C GLU A 108 11.53 2.65 -18.29
N GLU A 109 11.35 3.92 -17.93
CA GLU A 109 10.77 4.32 -16.65
C GLU A 109 9.64 5.33 -16.84
N LYS A 110 8.69 5.31 -15.90
CA LYS A 110 7.54 6.21 -15.89
C LYS A 110 7.24 6.70 -14.50
N LEU A 111 7.33 8.02 -14.32
CA LEU A 111 6.82 8.70 -13.13
C LEU A 111 5.35 9.05 -13.33
N ILE A 112 4.51 8.67 -12.38
CA ILE A 112 3.10 9.05 -12.29
C ILE A 112 2.82 9.67 -10.92
N ASN A 113 1.80 10.51 -10.86
CA ASN A 113 1.35 11.17 -9.64
C ASN A 113 -0.05 10.65 -9.28
N VAL A 114 -0.12 9.84 -8.22
CA VAL A 114 -1.36 9.24 -7.72
C VAL A 114 -1.96 10.18 -6.69
N SER A 115 -3.09 10.80 -7.02
CA SER A 115 -3.80 11.73 -6.14
C SER A 115 -4.92 11.04 -5.38
N GLY A 116 -5.24 11.55 -4.19
CA GLY A 116 -6.44 11.15 -3.46
C GLY A 116 -6.30 9.88 -2.62
N VAL A 117 -5.07 9.48 -2.26
CA VAL A 117 -4.85 8.33 -1.37
C VAL A 117 -5.18 8.73 0.06
N ALA A 118 -6.19 8.09 0.64
CA ALA A 118 -6.54 8.22 2.04
C ALA A 118 -5.59 7.41 2.94
N PRO A 119 -5.50 7.71 4.26
CA PRO A 119 -4.60 7.00 5.17
C PRO A 119 -4.90 5.51 5.38
N ASP A 120 -6.11 5.06 5.05
CA ASP A 120 -6.60 3.68 5.10
C ASP A 120 -6.68 3.02 3.70
N GLU A 121 -6.03 3.64 2.72
CA GLU A 121 -5.91 3.13 1.35
C GLU A 121 -4.47 2.74 1.00
N ALA A 122 -4.36 1.76 0.13
CA ALA A 122 -3.11 1.29 -0.45
C ALA A 122 -3.04 1.62 -1.94
N ILE A 123 -1.86 2.06 -2.39
CA ILE A 123 -1.51 2.02 -3.81
C ILE A 123 -1.18 0.58 -4.16
N VAL A 124 -1.85 0.04 -5.18
CA VAL A 124 -1.60 -1.29 -5.74
C VAL A 124 -1.07 -1.13 -7.15
N VAL A 125 0.00 -1.85 -7.45
CA VAL A 125 0.60 -1.96 -8.78
C VAL A 125 0.59 -3.42 -9.19
N LEU A 126 -0.11 -3.74 -10.27
CA LEU A 126 -0.07 -5.04 -10.91
C LEU A 126 1.00 -5.01 -12.00
N VAL A 127 1.82 -6.05 -12.07
CA VAL A 127 2.85 -6.19 -13.11
C VAL A 127 2.45 -7.36 -13.99
N TYR A 128 2.10 -7.06 -15.23
CA TYR A 128 1.68 -8.02 -16.25
C TYR A 128 2.77 -8.24 -17.29
N ASP A 129 3.05 -9.51 -17.56
CA ASP A 129 4.00 -9.96 -18.55
C ASP A 129 3.28 -10.16 -19.88
N GLU A 130 3.58 -9.31 -20.87
CA GLU A 130 2.91 -9.34 -22.17
C GLU A 130 3.30 -10.57 -23.01
N GLU A 131 4.51 -11.12 -22.80
CA GLU A 131 4.99 -12.28 -23.55
C GLU A 131 4.39 -13.58 -22.99
N ASP A 132 4.41 -13.72 -21.67
CA ASP A 132 3.88 -14.90 -20.98
C ASP A 132 2.35 -14.88 -20.83
N GLY A 133 1.73 -13.72 -21.02
CA GLY A 133 0.29 -13.52 -20.88
C GLY A 133 -0.21 -13.70 -19.45
N THR A 134 0.61 -13.39 -18.43
CA THR A 134 0.30 -13.61 -17.01
C THR A 134 0.81 -12.49 -16.12
N TYR A 135 0.21 -12.32 -14.93
CA TYR A 135 0.71 -11.37 -13.94
C TYR A 135 1.89 -11.96 -13.18
N ARG A 136 2.99 -11.20 -13.11
CA ARG A 136 4.21 -11.58 -12.38
C ARG A 136 4.09 -11.29 -10.90
N ALA A 137 3.48 -10.15 -10.57
CA ALA A 137 3.39 -9.70 -9.19
C ALA A 137 2.21 -8.76 -8.93
N ILE A 138 1.77 -8.79 -7.66
CA ILE A 138 0.95 -7.77 -7.03
C ILE A 138 1.86 -7.05 -6.03
N LYS A 139 2.01 -5.75 -6.21
CA LYS A 139 2.77 -4.86 -5.34
C LYS A 139 1.78 -3.95 -4.65
N SER A 140 1.89 -3.79 -3.33
CA SER A 140 1.09 -2.80 -2.62
C SER A 140 1.92 -2.00 -1.64
N LEU A 141 1.48 -0.76 -1.40
CA LEU A 141 2.00 0.13 -0.39
C LEU A 141 0.83 0.89 0.25
N SER A 142 0.68 0.71 1.56
CA SER A 142 -0.05 1.65 2.38
C SER A 142 0.88 2.28 3.42
N CYS A 143 0.68 3.58 3.65
CA CYS A 143 1.29 4.31 4.74
C CYS A 143 0.13 4.85 5.60
N GLY A 144 0.18 4.71 6.93
CA GLY A 144 -0.76 5.41 7.83
C GLY A 144 -0.61 6.94 7.86
N GLY A 145 0.12 7.50 6.88
CA GLY A 145 0.45 8.90 6.67
C GLY A 145 0.73 9.15 5.18
N ALA A 146 1.36 10.26 4.82
CA ALA A 146 1.59 10.58 3.41
C ALA A 146 2.65 9.64 2.76
N ILE A 147 2.34 9.13 1.56
CA ILE A 147 3.31 8.46 0.69
C ILE A 147 4.19 9.52 0.04
N LEU A 148 5.49 9.52 0.36
CA LEU A 148 6.48 10.47 -0.17
C LEU A 148 7.13 9.97 -1.46
N GLY A 149 7.12 8.66 -1.68
CA GLY A 149 7.52 8.06 -2.94
C GLY A 149 7.40 6.54 -2.92
N TYR A 150 7.03 5.98 -4.06
CA TYR A 150 6.95 4.55 -4.27
C TYR A 150 7.58 4.18 -5.61
N ARG A 151 8.57 3.31 -5.61
CA ARG A 151 9.22 2.83 -6.84
C ARG A 151 8.94 1.34 -6.96
N VAL A 152 8.41 0.92 -8.10
CA VAL A 152 8.23 -0.47 -8.49
C VAL A 152 9.14 -0.75 -9.67
N THR A 153 10.02 -1.73 -9.52
CA THR A 153 11.02 -2.09 -10.53
C THR A 153 10.84 -3.56 -10.88
N SER A 154 10.52 -3.88 -12.11
CA SER A 154 10.71 -5.24 -12.61
C SER A 154 12.15 -5.43 -13.06
N GLN A 155 12.76 -6.56 -12.74
CA GLN A 155 14.13 -6.87 -13.14
C GLN A 155 14.18 -8.03 -14.13
N ALA A 156 15.12 -7.94 -15.09
CA ALA A 156 15.61 -9.11 -15.80
C ALA A 156 16.65 -9.82 -14.93
N GLY A 157 16.44 -11.09 -14.63
CA GLY A 157 17.57 -11.99 -14.43
C GLY A 157 17.37 -13.10 -13.41
N GLY A 158 17.13 -14.30 -13.92
CA GLY A 158 17.33 -15.57 -13.23
C GLY A 158 16.19 -16.56 -13.51
N PRO A 159 16.30 -17.83 -13.09
CA PRO A 159 15.15 -18.74 -13.06
C PRO A 159 13.99 -18.17 -12.21
N ASP A 160 14.27 -17.16 -11.39
CA ASP A 160 13.34 -16.42 -10.54
C ASP A 160 13.37 -14.93 -10.92
N ASP A 161 12.85 -14.57 -12.10
CA ASP A 161 12.58 -13.17 -12.43
C ASP A 161 11.72 -12.53 -11.34
N TRP A 162 12.18 -11.40 -10.79
CA TRP A 162 11.64 -10.82 -9.57
C TRP A 162 11.36 -9.34 -9.75
N THR A 163 10.31 -8.88 -9.08
CA THR A 163 9.96 -7.46 -9.01
C THR A 163 10.38 -6.90 -7.65
N MET A 164 10.95 -5.71 -7.61
CA MET A 164 11.35 -4.99 -6.41
C MET A 164 10.44 -3.80 -6.16
N SER A 165 10.39 -3.37 -4.90
CA SER A 165 9.85 -2.05 -4.59
C SER A 165 10.59 -1.36 -3.47
N THR A 166 10.76 -0.04 -3.59
CA THR A 166 11.26 0.83 -2.52
C THR A 166 10.22 1.92 -2.25
N HIS A 167 10.13 2.37 -1.00
CA HIS A 167 9.11 3.34 -0.60
C HIS A 167 9.61 4.27 0.49
N SER A 168 8.90 5.39 0.66
CA SER A 168 9.09 6.36 1.73
C SER A 168 7.72 6.87 2.19
N CYS A 169 7.49 6.84 3.49
CA CYS A 169 6.27 7.34 4.16
C CYS A 169 6.64 8.48 5.12
N SER A 170 5.72 9.43 5.34
CA SER A 170 5.79 10.28 6.53
C SER A 170 5.17 9.56 7.72
N HIS A 171 5.83 9.59 8.87
CA HIS A 171 5.30 9.14 10.16
C HIS A 171 4.71 10.30 10.96
#